data_AF-A0A8J7VD96-F1
#
_entry.id   AF-A0A8J7VD96-F1
#
_cell.length_a   1.000
_cell.length_b   1.000
_cell.length_c   1.000
_cell.angle_alpha   90.00
_cell.angle_beta   90.00
_cell.angle_gamma   90.00
#
_symmetry.space_group_name_H-M   'P 1'
#
loop_
_entity.id
_entity.type
_entity.pdbx_description
1 polymer ?
#
loop_
_entity_poly.entity_id
_entity_poly.type
_entity_poly.pdbx_seq_one_letter_code
_entity_poly.pdbx_strand_id
1 'polypeptide(L)'
;MNPHHEAWPRLTALARRARDERDAAAPYGFATRVAALGLAVRTLPSPRLLLEKFALRGLFAAGALSVAAVAYGFTSASSEAEFDVLTVDIVSEVLAES
;
A
#
# COMPACT_ATOMS: atom_id res chain seq x y z
N MET A 1 -7.29 10.96 29.15
CA MET A 1 -6.33 11.12 28.04
C MET A 1 -4.98 11.48 28.61
N ASN A 2 -3.90 10.84 28.16
CA ASN A 2 -2.57 10.98 28.74
C ASN A 2 -1.84 12.19 28.10
N PRO A 3 -1.47 13.24 28.87
CA PRO A 3 -0.94 14.51 28.34
C PRO A 3 0.37 14.35 27.55
N HIS A 4 1.10 13.25 27.76
CA HIS A 4 2.32 12.95 27.01
C HIS A 4 2.08 12.60 25.53
N HIS A 5 0.88 12.10 25.19
CA HIS A 5 0.53 11.74 23.81
C HIS A 5 0.26 12.98 22.94
N GLU A 6 -0.11 14.11 23.54
CA GLU A 6 -0.37 15.37 22.84
C GLU A 6 0.86 16.28 22.75
N ALA A 7 1.83 16.08 23.63
CA ALA A 7 3.09 16.82 23.61
C ALA A 7 3.90 16.54 22.33
N TRP A 8 3.99 15.28 21.90
CA TRP A 8 4.72 14.89 20.70
C TRP A 8 4.16 15.48 19.38
N PRO A 9 2.85 15.38 19.08
CA PRO A 9 2.28 16.01 17.89
C PRO A 9 2.36 17.54 17.96
N ARG A 10 2.26 18.15 19.15
CA ARG A 10 2.44 19.60 19.32
C ARG A 10 3.87 20.04 19.05
N LEU A 11 4.87 19.30 19.54
CA LEU A 11 6.28 19.56 19.27
C LEU A 11 6.61 19.41 17.79
N THR A 12 6.10 18.37 17.13
CA THR A 12 6.32 18.16 15.69
C THR A 12 5.63 19.23 14.84
N ALA A 13 4.43 19.69 15.23
CA ALA A 13 3.76 20.80 14.57
C ALA A 13 4.51 22.13 14.74
N LEU A 14 5.07 22.38 15.93
CA LEU A 14 5.91 23.56 16.19
C LEU A 14 7.23 23.50 15.42
N ALA A 15 7.88 22.34 15.38
CA ALA A 15 9.11 22.15 14.62
C ALA A 15 8.93 22.36 13.12
N ARG A 16 7.78 21.95 12.54
CA ARG A 16 7.47 22.22 11.12
C ARG A 16 7.12 23.68 10.83
N ARG A 17 6.62 24.41 11.83
CA ARG A 17 6.29 25.84 11.71
C ARG A 17 7.47 26.77 11.99
N ALA A 18 8.51 26.28 12.67
CA ALA A 18 9.77 26.97 12.78
C ALA A 18 10.38 27.05 11.37
N ARG A 19 10.15 28.17 10.68
CA ARG A 19 10.86 28.52 9.46
C ARG A 19 12.34 28.55 9.80
N ASP A 20 13.14 27.68 9.19
CA ASP A 20 14.57 27.65 9.42
C ASP A 20 15.18 28.90 8.77
N GLU A 21 15.49 29.92 9.58
CA GLU A 21 16.10 31.17 9.10
C GLU A 21 17.48 30.94 8.45
N ARG A 22 18.06 29.74 8.63
CA ARG A 22 19.28 29.29 7.93
C ARG A 22 19.09 29.17 6.42
N ASP A 23 17.87 28.92 5.94
CA ASP A 23 17.57 28.93 4.50
C ASP A 23 17.68 30.34 3.89
N ALA A 24 17.51 31.41 4.69
CA ALA A 24 17.69 32.79 4.22
C ALA A 24 19.17 33.19 4.13
N ALA A 25 20.05 32.50 4.86
CA ALA A 25 21.50 32.70 4.85
C ALA A 25 22.24 31.71 3.95
N ALA A 26 21.53 30.75 3.34
CA ALA A 26 22.13 29.72 2.53
C ALA A 26 22.69 30.34 1.23
N PRO A 27 23.99 30.15 0.92
CA PRO A 27 24.57 30.61 -0.33
C PRO A 27 23.78 30.07 -1.53
N TYR A 28 23.65 30.87 -2.59
CA TYR A 28 23.01 30.44 -3.84
C TYR A 28 23.60 29.08 -4.27
N GLY A 29 22.72 28.10 -4.45
CA GLY A 29 23.12 26.73 -4.80
C GLY A 29 23.43 25.80 -3.63
N PHE A 30 23.16 26.18 -2.37
CA PHE A 30 23.16 25.25 -1.25
C PHE A 30 22.14 24.12 -1.46
N ALA A 31 20.90 24.47 -1.84
CA ALA A 31 19.85 23.49 -2.11
C ALA A 31 20.25 22.52 -3.24
N THR A 32 20.92 23.01 -4.29
CA THR A 32 21.38 22.15 -5.40
C THR A 32 22.56 21.27 -4.98
N ARG A 33 23.49 21.74 -4.14
CA ARG A 33 24.57 20.90 -3.58
C ARG A 33 24.03 19.84 -2.62
N VAL A 34 23.04 20.17 -1.79
CA VAL A 34 22.37 19.20 -0.91
C VAL A 34 21.58 18.18 -1.72
N ALA A 35 20.86 18.61 -2.77
CA ALA A 35 20.18 17.71 -3.69
C ALA A 35 21.16 16.80 -4.44
N ALA A 36 22.29 17.34 -4.91
CA ALA A 36 23.34 16.58 -5.56
C ALA A 36 24.01 15.57 -4.61
N LEU A 37 24.23 15.93 -3.35
CA LEU A 37 24.72 15.00 -2.31
C LEU A 37 23.71 13.89 -2.01
N GLY A 38 22.43 14.23 -1.86
CA GLY A 38 21.37 13.23 -1.64
C GLY A 38 21.23 12.26 -2.83
N LEU A 39 21.38 12.77 -4.05
CA LEU A 39 21.37 11.96 -5.26
C LEU A 39 22.65 11.11 -5.42
N ALA A 40 23.81 11.64 -5.03
CA ALA A 40 25.09 10.91 -5.01
C ALA A 40 25.12 9.81 -3.92
N VAL A 41 24.39 9.99 -2.81
CA VAL A 41 24.22 8.94 -1.80
C VAL A 41 23.37 7.77 -2.35
N ARG A 42 22.44 8.03 -3.27
CA ARG A 42 21.69 6.96 -3.98
C ARG A 42 22.57 6.13 -4.93
N THR A 43 23.74 6.63 -5.33
CA THR A 43 24.69 5.86 -6.16
C THR A 43 25.62 4.96 -5.36
N LEU A 44 25.67 5.05 -4.03
CA LEU A 44 26.34 4.01 -3.25
C LEU A 44 25.48 2.75 -3.25
N PRO A 45 26.05 1.56 -3.56
CA PRO A 45 25.34 0.29 -3.52
C PRO A 45 25.04 -0.07 -2.06
N SER A 46 23.98 0.53 -1.53
CA SER A 46 23.46 0.22 -0.21
C SER A 46 22.55 -1.01 -0.30
N PRO A 47 22.74 -2.03 0.55
CA PRO A 47 21.87 -3.21 0.58
C PRO A 47 20.40 -2.84 0.86
N ARG A 48 20.12 -1.66 1.43
CA ARG A 48 18.74 -1.16 1.60
C ARG A 48 18.03 -0.84 0.29
N LEU A 49 18.75 -0.35 -0.73
CA LEU A 49 18.18 -0.05 -2.05
C LEU A 49 17.79 -1.33 -2.81
N LEU A 50 18.52 -2.43 -2.58
CA LEU A 50 18.15 -3.75 -3.08
C LEU A 50 16.90 -4.27 -2.37
N LEU A 51 16.85 -4.12 -1.04
CA LEU A 51 15.69 -4.51 -0.23
C LEU A 51 14.44 -3.75 -0.65
N GLU A 52 14.55 -2.46 -0.97
CA GLU A 52 13.44 -1.61 -1.43
C GLU A 52 12.88 -2.09 -2.79
N LYS A 53 13.76 -2.45 -3.72
CA LYS A 53 13.35 -3.04 -5.02
C LYS A 53 12.72 -4.42 -4.85
N PHE A 54 13.24 -5.24 -3.94
CA PHE A 54 12.67 -6.55 -3.61
C PHE A 54 11.33 -6.44 -2.89
N ALA A 55 11.19 -5.46 -2.00
CA ALA A 55 9.94 -5.20 -1.28
C ALA A 55 8.83 -4.75 -2.23
N LEU A 56 9.12 -3.88 -3.20
CA LEU A 56 8.14 -3.52 -4.24
C LEU A 56 7.72 -4.73 -5.07
N ARG A 57 8.68 -5.55 -5.52
CA ARG A 57 8.37 -6.77 -6.29
C ARG A 57 7.54 -7.78 -5.49
N GLY A 58 7.88 -7.97 -4.22
CA GLY A 58 7.13 -8.83 -3.30
C GLY A 58 5.71 -8.31 -3.06
N LEU A 59 5.55 -6.99 -2.90
CA LEU A 59 4.24 -6.36 -2.74
C LEU A 59 3.36 -6.54 -3.98
N PHE A 60 3.93 -6.37 -5.18
CA PHE A 60 3.22 -6.64 -6.44
C PHE A 60 2.83 -8.10 -6.57
N ALA A 61 3.71 -9.04 -6.23
CA ALA A 61 3.41 -10.47 -6.27
C ALA A 61 2.29 -10.84 -5.28
N ALA A 62 2.35 -10.36 -4.05
CA ALA A 62 1.30 -10.58 -3.04
C ALA A 62 -0.04 -9.96 -3.46
N GLY A 63 -0.01 -8.75 -4.02
CA GLY A 63 -1.20 -8.09 -4.57
C GLY A 63 -1.84 -8.88 -5.71
N ALA A 64 -1.04 -9.32 -6.67
CA ALA A 64 -1.52 -10.16 -7.78
C ALA A 64 -2.12 -11.48 -7.27
N LEU A 65 -1.50 -12.11 -6.28
CA LEU A 65 -1.97 -13.36 -5.70
C LEU A 65 -3.26 -13.18 -4.90
N SER A 66 -3.42 -12.07 -4.19
CA SER A 66 -4.66 -11.69 -3.52
C SER A 66 -5.81 -11.46 -4.50
N VAL A 67 -5.55 -10.75 -5.61
CA VAL A 67 -6.56 -10.55 -6.67
C VAL A 67 -6.95 -11.88 -7.32
N ALA A 68 -5.96 -12.75 -7.59
CA ALA A 68 -6.23 -14.09 -8.12
C ALA A 68 -7.09 -14.92 -7.16
N ALA A 69 -6.78 -14.93 -5.87
CA ALA A 69 -7.55 -15.66 -4.86
C ALA A 69 -9.02 -15.18 -4.79
N VAL A 70 -9.22 -13.85 -4.86
CA VAL A 70 -10.57 -13.26 -4.89
C VAL A 70 -11.32 -13.64 -6.17
N ALA A 71 -10.65 -13.56 -7.33
CA ALA A 71 -11.25 -13.95 -8.61
C ALA A 71 -11.64 -15.44 -8.64
N TYR A 72 -10.78 -16.32 -8.11
CA TYR A 72 -11.11 -17.74 -7.94
C TYR A 72 -12.25 -17.96 -6.94
N GLY A 73 -12.30 -17.19 -5.85
CA GLY A 73 -13.42 -17.22 -4.92
C GLY A 73 -14.75 -16.87 -5.59
N PHE A 74 -14.78 -15.79 -6.39
CA PHE A 74 -15.97 -15.40 -7.13
C PHE A 74 -16.35 -16.40 -8.22
N THR A 75 -15.39 -16.99 -8.95
CA THR A 75 -15.72 -18.02 -9.95
C THR A 75 -16.28 -19.28 -9.31
N SER A 76 -15.76 -19.68 -8.15
CA SER A 76 -16.26 -20.85 -7.40
C SER A 76 -17.64 -20.59 -6.85
N ALA A 77 -17.86 -19.42 -6.22
CA ALA A 77 -19.17 -19.04 -5.69
C ALA A 77 -20.22 -18.88 -6.80
N SER A 78 -19.83 -18.40 -7.99
CA SER A 78 -20.73 -18.31 -9.15
C SER A 78 -21.10 -19.68 -9.68
N SER A 79 -20.13 -20.61 -9.72
CA SER A 79 -20.38 -22.00 -10.11
C SER A 79 -21.31 -22.70 -9.13
N GLU A 80 -21.09 -22.57 -7.82
CA GLU A 80 -21.96 -23.15 -6.79
C GLU A 80 -23.39 -22.59 -6.86
N ALA A 81 -23.53 -21.28 -7.09
CA ALA A 81 -24.84 -20.65 -7.26
C ALA A 81 -25.60 -21.17 -8.50
N GLU A 82 -24.89 -21.43 -9.61
CA GLU A 82 -25.52 -22.00 -10.82
C GLU A 82 -25.98 -23.45 -10.58
N PHE A 83 -25.18 -24.26 -9.88
CA PHE A 83 -25.58 -25.62 -9.50
C PHE A 83 -26.76 -25.65 -8.53
N ASP A 84 -26.81 -24.74 -7.55
CA ASP A 84 -27.92 -24.67 -6.59
C ASP A 84 -29.24 -24.28 -7.29
N VAL A 85 -29.21 -23.29 -8.17
CA VAL A 85 -30.37 -22.87 -8.97
C VAL A 85 -30.87 -24.01 -9.88
N LEU A 86 -29.97 -24.71 -10.58
CA LEU A 86 -30.33 -25.87 -11.42
C LEU A 86 -30.93 -27.01 -10.60
N THR A 87 -30.44 -27.24 -9.38
CA THR A 87 -30.94 -28.32 -8.52
C THR A 87 -32.35 -28.02 -8.01
N VAL A 88 -32.61 -26.77 -7.63
CA VAL A 88 -33.95 -26.32 -7.21
C VAL A 88 -34.97 -26.46 -8.34
N ASP A 89 -34.59 -26.11 -9.57
CA ASP A 89 -35.46 -26.18 -10.74
C ASP A 89 -35.84 -27.64 -11.08
N ILE A 90 -34.85 -28.54 -11.12
CA ILE A 90 -35.07 -29.98 -11.38
C ILE A 90 -35.99 -30.61 -10.33
N VAL A 91 -35.79 -30.29 -9.04
CA VAL A 91 -36.65 -30.82 -7.96
C VAL A 91 -38.08 -30.30 -8.10
N SER A 92 -38.25 -29.04 -8.50
CA SER A 92 -39.57 -28.45 -8.70
C SER A 92 -40.31 -29.06 -9.89
N GLU A 93 -39.60 -29.41 -10.97
CA GLU A 93 -40.17 -30.07 -12.14
C GLU A 93 -40.61 -31.52 -11.84
N VAL A 94 -39.80 -32.28 -11.09
CA VAL A 94 -40.14 -33.66 -10.68
C VAL A 94 -41.36 -33.70 -9.74
N LEU A 95 -41.52 -32.70 -8.87
CA LEU A 95 -42.69 -32.59 -7.99
C LEU A 95 -43.96 -32.12 -8.71
N ALA A 96 -43.82 -31.42 -9.84
CA ALA A 96 -44.94 -30.97 -10.66
C ALA A 96 -45.47 -32.09 -11.58
N GLU A 97 -44.62 -33.08 -11.92
CA GLU A 97 -44.99 -34.23 -12.75
C GLU A 97 -45.57 -35.42 -11.95
N SER A 98 -45.52 -35.39 -10.61
CA SER A 98 -46.09 -36.42 -9.71
C SER A 98 -47.49 -36.08 -9.21
#